data_AF-A0A835R1W7-F1
#
_entry.id   AF-A0A835R1W7-F1
#
_cell.length_a   1.000
_cell.length_b   1.000
_cell.length_c   1.000
_cell.angle_alpha   90.00
_cell.angle_beta   90.00
_cell.angle_gamma   90.00
#
_symmetry.space_group_name_H-M   'P 1'
#
loop_
_entity.id
_entity.type
_entity.pdbx_description
1 polymer ?
#
loop_
_entity_poly.entity_id
_entity_poly.type
_entity_poly.pdbx_seq_one_letter_code
_entity_poly.pdbx_strand_id
1 'polypeptide(L)'
;MADLSGNIIYAFWMAFGNILGYSSGASGSWQKWFPFLLTNSCCESCANLKGAFLIAVVFLAICMTVTLIVAKEVPLSDLDEEISNQGTGLLAIFKAVKTLPKGMPSLLLVTSLTWLAWFPFILYDTDWMGREIYHGEPSGTKEEIDAFNKGVQQGAFGLLLNSPLDFLWLLVSFSESTCSFETAGLCTGVLNISIVVPQVIISLGAGPWDALFGKGNIPAFTLAGVLALIGGFVGLAILPKMSGKTFRRGSFGSMH
;
A
#
# COMPACT_ATOMS: atom_id res chain seq x y z
N MET A 1 -18.29 -5.71 19.01
CA MET A 1 -17.64 -7.02 18.72
C MET A 1 -17.43 -7.24 17.22
N ALA A 2 -18.33 -6.77 16.33
CA ALA A 2 -18.18 -6.89 14.89
C ALA A 2 -17.02 -6.06 14.28
N ASP A 3 -16.67 -4.93 14.90
CA ASP A 3 -15.65 -4.00 14.35
C ASP A 3 -14.22 -4.54 14.43
N LEU A 4 -13.88 -5.31 15.48
CA LEU A 4 -12.54 -5.86 15.67
C LEU A 4 -12.26 -7.03 14.71
N SER A 5 -13.25 -7.90 14.49
CA SER A 5 -13.11 -9.05 13.60
C SER A 5 -12.93 -8.64 12.14
N GLY A 6 -13.66 -7.61 11.66
CA GLY A 6 -13.47 -7.07 10.31
C GLY A 6 -12.07 -6.49 10.09
N ASN A 7 -11.59 -5.70 11.06
CA ASN A 7 -10.26 -5.11 11.02
C ASN A 7 -9.12 -6.15 11.05
N ILE A 8 -9.26 -7.21 11.84
CA ILE A 8 -8.29 -8.32 11.88
C ILE A 8 -8.24 -9.05 10.54
N ILE A 9 -9.40 -9.34 9.95
CA ILE A 9 -9.48 -10.00 8.63
C ILE A 9 -8.81 -9.13 7.56
N TYR A 10 -9.05 -7.81 7.58
CA TYR A 10 -8.40 -6.89 6.66
C TYR A 10 -6.87 -6.88 6.83
N ALA A 11 -6.38 -6.73 8.07
CA ALA A 11 -4.95 -6.74 8.36
C ALA A 11 -4.28 -8.07 7.94
N PHE A 12 -4.96 -9.19 8.16
CA PHE A 12 -4.51 -10.51 7.73
C PHE A 12 -4.35 -10.60 6.21
N TRP A 13 -5.38 -10.19 5.45
CA TRP A 13 -5.33 -10.23 3.99
C TRP A 13 -4.28 -9.29 3.40
N MET A 14 -4.08 -8.11 3.99
CA MET A 14 -2.99 -7.20 3.61
C MET A 14 -1.62 -7.85 3.80
N ALA A 15 -1.36 -8.44 4.97
CA ALA A 15 -0.10 -9.13 5.23
C ALA A 15 0.11 -10.34 4.30
N PHE A 16 -0.95 -11.11 4.06
CA PHE A 16 -0.92 -12.23 3.13
C PHE A 16 -0.58 -11.79 1.70
N GLY A 17 -1.18 -10.68 1.23
CA GLY A 17 -0.87 -10.07 -0.05
C GLY A 17 0.59 -9.63 -0.17
N ASN A 18 1.13 -8.97 0.86
CA ASN A 18 2.54 -8.56 0.91
C ASN A 18 3.48 -9.78 0.83
N ILE A 19 3.21 -10.84 1.60
CA ILE A 19 4.01 -12.07 1.58
C ILE A 19 3.99 -12.71 0.18
N LEU A 20 2.80 -12.84 -0.43
CA LEU A 20 2.70 -13.41 -1.78
C LEU A 20 3.37 -12.54 -2.85
N GLY A 21 3.22 -11.22 -2.78
CA GLY A 21 3.86 -10.29 -3.71
C GLY A 21 5.38 -10.32 -3.61
N TYR A 22 5.91 -10.20 -2.39
CA TYR A 22 7.36 -10.20 -2.18
C TYR A 22 7.99 -11.58 -2.42
N SER A 23 7.30 -12.68 -2.08
CA SER A 23 7.77 -14.03 -2.42
C SER A 23 7.81 -14.27 -3.93
N SER A 24 6.81 -13.77 -4.67
CA SER A 24 6.79 -13.80 -6.13
C SER A 24 8.02 -13.10 -6.73
N GLY A 25 8.40 -11.94 -6.18
CA GLY A 25 9.63 -11.23 -6.57
C GLY A 25 10.91 -11.97 -6.20
N ALA A 26 10.97 -12.58 -5.01
CA ALA A 26 12.14 -13.28 -4.51
C ALA A 26 12.41 -14.63 -5.21
N SER A 27 11.37 -15.35 -5.65
CA SER A 27 11.51 -16.71 -6.19
C SER A 27 12.21 -16.79 -7.55
N GLY A 28 12.07 -15.76 -8.40
CA GLY A 28 12.81 -15.64 -9.65
C GLY A 28 12.69 -16.81 -10.64
N SER A 29 11.68 -17.67 -10.48
CA SER A 29 11.57 -18.97 -11.16
C SER A 29 10.28 -19.16 -11.96
N TRP A 30 9.53 -18.09 -12.24
CA TRP A 30 8.27 -18.11 -12.98
C TRP A 30 8.44 -18.58 -14.44
N GLN A 31 9.61 -18.34 -15.04
CA GLN A 31 9.96 -18.85 -16.38
C GLN A 31 9.94 -20.38 -16.48
N LYS A 32 10.12 -21.10 -15.36
CA LYS A 32 10.01 -22.57 -15.31
C LYS A 32 8.55 -23.06 -15.29
N TRP A 33 7.67 -22.30 -14.65
CA TRP A 33 6.23 -22.62 -14.57
C TRP A 33 5.51 -22.25 -15.87
N PHE A 34 5.95 -21.18 -16.53
CA PHE A 34 5.37 -20.66 -17.77
C PHE A 34 6.42 -20.54 -18.88
N PRO A 35 6.92 -21.68 -19.41
CA PRO A 35 7.99 -21.67 -20.41
C PRO A 35 7.58 -20.98 -21.73
N PHE A 36 6.27 -20.87 -22.00
CA PHE A 36 5.75 -20.15 -23.16
C PHE A 36 5.99 -18.63 -23.13
N LEU A 37 6.35 -18.07 -21.97
CA LEU A 37 6.67 -16.64 -21.84
C LEU A 37 8.09 -16.31 -22.31
N LEU A 38 8.96 -17.33 -22.48
CA LEU A 38 10.31 -17.16 -22.99
C LEU A 38 10.26 -17.00 -24.51
N THR A 39 10.86 -15.93 -25.03
CA THR A 39 10.94 -15.66 -26.47
C THR A 39 12.31 -15.11 -26.81
N ASN A 40 12.67 -15.08 -28.10
CA ASN A 40 13.95 -14.50 -28.55
C ASN A 40 14.14 -13.02 -28.13
N SER A 41 13.05 -12.32 -27.77
CA SER A 41 13.06 -10.91 -27.33
C SER A 41 12.88 -10.74 -25.82
N CYS A 42 12.66 -11.82 -25.05
CA CYS A 42 12.36 -11.76 -23.62
C CYS A 42 13.18 -12.83 -22.89
N CYS A 43 14.20 -12.37 -22.16
CA CYS A 43 15.05 -13.21 -21.32
C CYS A 43 14.30 -13.72 -20.06
N GLU A 44 14.98 -14.53 -19.26
CA GLU A 44 14.42 -15.13 -18.03
C GLU A 44 13.80 -14.09 -17.09
N SER A 45 14.48 -12.98 -16.83
CA SER A 45 13.99 -11.90 -15.95
C SER A 45 12.71 -11.23 -16.50
N CYS A 46 12.65 -11.03 -17.82
CA CYS A 46 11.46 -10.51 -18.50
C CYS A 46 10.29 -11.52 -18.43
N ALA A 47 10.55 -12.80 -18.66
CA ALA A 47 9.55 -13.86 -18.54
C ALA A 47 9.05 -13.98 -17.10
N ASN A 48 9.93 -13.76 -16.12
CA ASN A 48 9.59 -13.77 -14.71
C ASN A 48 8.60 -12.68 -14.33
N LEU A 49 8.91 -11.45 -14.71
CA LEU A 49 8.04 -10.31 -14.43
C LEU A 49 6.68 -10.46 -15.11
N LYS A 50 6.66 -10.91 -16.37
CA LYS A 50 5.41 -11.19 -17.10
C LYS A 50 4.59 -12.29 -16.43
N GLY A 51 5.22 -13.37 -15.99
CA GLY A 51 4.55 -14.48 -15.31
C GLY A 51 3.89 -14.04 -14.01
N ALA A 52 4.64 -13.34 -13.15
CA ALA A 52 4.12 -12.77 -11.91
C ALA A 52 2.94 -11.81 -12.16
N PHE A 53 3.07 -10.92 -13.15
CA PHE A 53 2.03 -9.96 -13.50
C PHE A 53 0.74 -10.62 -14.00
N LEU A 54 0.85 -11.62 -14.88
CA LEU A 54 -0.31 -12.34 -15.42
C LEU A 54 -1.08 -13.09 -14.32
N ILE A 55 -0.37 -13.73 -13.40
CA ILE A 55 -1.00 -14.40 -12.25
C ILE A 55 -1.71 -13.39 -11.35
N ALA A 56 -1.10 -12.23 -11.09
CA ALA A 56 -1.74 -11.17 -10.33
C ALA A 56 -3.03 -10.68 -11.01
N VAL A 57 -3.00 -10.46 -12.33
CA VAL A 57 -4.20 -10.03 -13.09
C VAL A 57 -5.31 -11.07 -13.02
N VAL A 58 -5.01 -12.35 -13.20
CA VAL A 58 -6.00 -13.43 -13.10
C VAL A 58 -6.59 -13.49 -11.70
N PHE A 59 -5.75 -13.44 -10.66
CA PHE A 59 -6.20 -13.44 -9.28
C PHE A 59 -7.10 -12.24 -8.96
N LEU A 60 -6.71 -11.04 -9.38
CA LEU A 60 -7.50 -9.82 -9.20
C LEU A 60 -8.84 -9.89 -9.94
N ALA A 61 -8.86 -10.42 -11.17
CA ALA A 61 -10.10 -10.59 -11.93
C ALA A 61 -11.06 -11.56 -11.24
N ILE A 62 -10.55 -12.67 -10.68
CA ILE A 62 -11.34 -13.62 -9.90
C ILE A 62 -11.90 -12.95 -8.64
N CYS A 63 -11.04 -12.30 -7.85
CA CYS A 63 -11.46 -11.60 -6.64
C CYS A 63 -12.54 -10.55 -6.95
N MET A 64 -12.34 -9.73 -7.98
CA MET A 64 -13.31 -8.73 -8.41
C MET A 64 -14.63 -9.37 -8.83
N THR A 65 -14.59 -10.46 -9.60
CA THR A 65 -15.80 -11.18 -10.01
C THR A 65 -16.56 -11.73 -8.80
N VAL A 66 -15.86 -12.34 -7.84
CA VAL A 66 -16.49 -12.83 -6.60
C VAL A 66 -17.09 -11.68 -5.80
N THR A 67 -16.38 -10.56 -5.66
CA THR A 67 -16.91 -9.37 -4.98
C THR A 67 -18.18 -8.87 -5.66
N LEU A 68 -18.21 -8.75 -6.98
CA LEU A 68 -19.38 -8.27 -7.72
C LEU A 68 -20.59 -9.21 -7.63
N ILE A 69 -20.39 -10.51 -7.41
CA ILE A 69 -21.47 -11.49 -7.27
C ILE A 69 -21.98 -11.58 -5.82
N VAL A 70 -21.06 -11.52 -4.85
CA VAL A 70 -21.36 -11.80 -3.43
C VAL A 70 -21.69 -10.53 -2.64
N ALA A 71 -21.06 -9.40 -2.98
CA ALA A 71 -21.31 -8.14 -2.29
C ALA A 71 -22.68 -7.60 -2.70
N LYS A 72 -23.62 -7.59 -1.75
CA LYS A 72 -24.91 -6.92 -1.92
C LYS A 72 -24.72 -5.43 -1.69
N GLU A 73 -24.87 -4.64 -2.73
CA GLU A 73 -24.91 -3.18 -2.61
C GLU A 73 -26.30 -2.74 -2.12
N VAL A 74 -26.34 -1.80 -1.16
CA VAL A 74 -27.59 -1.16 -0.75
C VAL A 74 -27.92 -0.08 -1.78
N PRO A 75 -29.07 -0.15 -2.48
CA PRO A 75 -29.40 0.81 -3.52
C PRO A 75 -29.55 2.23 -2.96
N LEU A 76 -28.97 3.21 -3.67
CA LEU A 76 -28.92 4.62 -3.28
C LEU A 76 -30.30 5.28 -3.14
N SER A 77 -31.37 4.65 -3.63
CA SER A 77 -32.74 5.18 -3.57
C SER A 77 -33.30 5.34 -2.15
N ASP A 78 -32.68 4.69 -1.15
CA ASP A 78 -33.08 4.76 0.25
C ASP A 78 -32.31 5.83 1.05
N LEU A 79 -31.42 6.60 0.39
CA LEU A 79 -30.56 7.65 0.97
C LEU A 79 -30.76 8.99 0.23
N ASP A 80 -31.94 9.59 0.44
CA ASP A 80 -32.33 10.99 0.20
C ASP A 80 -32.17 11.66 -1.19
N GLU A 81 -33.26 12.31 -1.62
CA GLU A 81 -33.30 13.32 -2.70
C GLU A 81 -32.29 14.48 -2.52
N GLU A 82 -31.73 14.69 -1.31
CA GLU A 82 -30.72 15.72 -1.04
C GLU A 82 -29.32 15.42 -1.63
N ILE A 83 -28.97 14.15 -1.85
CA ILE A 83 -27.66 13.77 -2.43
C ILE A 83 -27.65 14.02 -3.96
N SER A 84 -28.81 13.94 -4.61
CA SER A 84 -28.99 14.23 -6.05
C SER A 84 -28.54 15.64 -6.45
N ASN A 85 -28.65 16.62 -5.54
CA ASN A 85 -28.18 18.00 -5.75
C ASN A 85 -26.67 18.18 -5.50
N GLN A 86 -25.97 17.16 -5.00
CA GLN A 86 -24.53 17.19 -4.77
C GLN A 86 -23.85 16.57 -6.00
N GLY A 87 -23.41 17.43 -6.92
CA GLY A 87 -22.87 17.04 -8.23
C GLY A 87 -21.97 15.79 -8.20
N THR A 88 -22.13 14.94 -9.21
CA THR A 88 -21.40 13.69 -9.36
C THR A 88 -19.91 13.93 -9.65
N GLY A 89 -19.03 13.06 -9.14
CA GLY A 89 -17.60 13.07 -9.45
C GLY A 89 -16.67 13.57 -8.33
N LEU A 90 -15.46 14.00 -8.70
CA LEU A 90 -14.38 14.40 -7.78
C LEU A 90 -14.80 15.50 -6.78
N LEU A 91 -15.78 16.33 -7.14
CA LEU A 91 -16.31 17.40 -6.28
C LEU A 91 -17.07 16.85 -5.06
N ALA A 92 -17.81 15.75 -5.23
CA ALA A 92 -18.51 15.06 -4.14
C ALA A 92 -17.50 14.47 -3.15
N ILE A 93 -16.38 13.93 -3.63
CA ILE A 93 -15.28 13.44 -2.78
C ILE A 93 -14.68 14.58 -1.98
N PHE A 94 -14.39 15.71 -2.61
CA PHE A 94 -13.82 16.87 -1.92
C PHE A 94 -14.78 17.45 -0.86
N LYS A 95 -16.08 17.43 -1.15
CA LYS A 95 -17.12 17.81 -0.20
C LYS A 95 -17.20 16.81 0.95
N ALA A 96 -17.19 15.51 0.67
CA ALA A 96 -17.18 14.44 1.67
C ALA A 96 -15.97 14.55 2.62
N VAL A 97 -14.78 14.83 2.10
CA VAL A 97 -13.57 15.05 2.91
C VAL A 97 -13.75 16.24 3.87
N LYS A 98 -14.45 17.30 3.45
CA LYS A 98 -14.75 18.47 4.29
C LYS A 98 -15.83 18.20 5.35
N THR A 99 -16.74 17.25 5.13
CA THR A 99 -17.78 16.88 6.10
C THR A 99 -17.30 15.92 7.20
N LEU A 100 -16.04 15.48 7.14
CA LEU A 100 -15.50 14.50 8.08
C LEU A 100 -15.34 15.06 9.52
N PRO A 101 -15.36 14.19 10.55
CA PRO A 101 -15.15 14.58 11.94
C PRO A 101 -13.84 15.35 12.13
N LYS A 102 -13.82 16.29 13.09
CA LYS A 102 -12.71 17.25 13.31
C LYS A 102 -11.31 16.64 13.52
N GLY A 103 -11.20 15.33 13.82
CA GLY A 103 -9.91 14.63 13.95
C GLY A 103 -9.45 13.88 12.69
N MET A 104 -10.35 13.62 11.74
CA MET A 104 -10.04 12.77 10.59
C MET A 104 -9.13 13.43 9.56
N PRO A 105 -9.26 14.74 9.21
CA PRO A 105 -8.32 15.40 8.31
C PRO A 105 -6.86 15.32 8.77
N SER A 106 -6.61 15.39 10.08
CA SER A 106 -5.28 15.22 10.67
C SER A 106 -4.74 13.81 10.44
N LEU A 107 -5.59 12.77 10.61
CA LEU A 107 -5.22 11.38 10.34
C LEU A 107 -4.95 11.15 8.85
N LEU A 108 -5.75 11.74 7.95
CA LEU A 108 -5.55 11.64 6.51
C LEU A 108 -4.23 12.30 6.09
N LEU A 109 -3.93 13.49 6.62
CA LEU A 109 -2.66 14.18 6.36
C LEU A 109 -1.45 13.36 6.82
N VAL A 110 -1.48 12.85 8.05
CA VAL A 110 -0.38 12.04 8.59
C VAL A 110 -0.23 10.75 7.77
N THR A 111 -1.34 10.08 7.43
CA THR A 111 -1.33 8.90 6.56
C THR A 111 -0.71 9.22 5.21
N SER A 112 -1.11 10.30 4.54
CA SER A 112 -0.52 10.70 3.25
C SER A 112 0.97 11.00 3.36
N LEU A 113 1.43 11.68 4.40
CA LEU A 113 2.86 11.95 4.62
C LEU A 113 3.66 10.66 4.84
N THR A 114 3.11 9.72 5.63
CA THR A 114 3.71 8.41 5.84
C THR A 114 3.84 7.64 4.54
N TRP A 115 2.80 7.58 3.71
CA TRP A 115 2.84 6.86 2.44
C TRP A 115 3.69 7.56 1.37
N LEU A 116 3.82 8.89 1.42
CA LEU A 116 4.80 9.63 0.61
C LEU A 116 6.25 9.27 0.96
N ALA A 117 6.53 8.91 2.21
CA ALA A 117 7.86 8.46 2.63
C ALA A 117 8.08 6.96 2.35
N TRP A 118 7.06 6.14 2.61
CA TRP A 118 7.15 4.69 2.52
C TRP A 118 7.21 4.17 1.07
N PHE A 119 6.49 4.82 0.15
CA PHE A 119 6.43 4.34 -1.22
C PHE A 119 7.76 4.48 -2.00
N PRO A 120 8.50 5.60 -1.96
CA PRO A 120 9.83 5.67 -2.54
C PRO A 120 10.78 4.63 -1.94
N PHE A 121 10.67 4.34 -0.63
CA PHE A 121 11.46 3.29 -0.01
C PHE A 121 11.20 1.93 -0.68
N ILE A 122 9.94 1.48 -0.76
CA ILE A 122 9.61 0.20 -1.40
C ILE A 122 10.01 0.18 -2.89
N LEU A 123 9.79 1.29 -3.60
CA LEU A 123 10.06 1.39 -5.04
C LEU A 123 11.56 1.26 -5.34
N TYR A 124 12.40 1.96 -4.59
CA TYR A 124 13.84 2.05 -4.84
C TYR A 124 14.66 1.02 -4.05
N ASP A 125 14.12 0.36 -3.01
CA ASP A 125 14.83 -0.64 -2.22
C ASP A 125 15.38 -1.80 -3.07
N THR A 126 14.53 -2.38 -3.92
CA THR A 126 14.95 -3.50 -4.76
C THR A 126 15.93 -3.09 -5.87
N ASP A 127 15.77 -1.91 -6.45
CA ASP A 127 16.73 -1.36 -7.43
C ASP A 127 18.07 -1.05 -6.75
N TRP A 128 18.04 -0.50 -5.54
CA TRP A 128 19.23 -0.23 -4.73
C TRP A 128 19.98 -1.49 -4.36
N MET A 129 19.27 -2.54 -3.98
CA MET A 129 19.88 -3.85 -3.76
C MET A 129 20.54 -4.37 -5.05
N GLY A 130 19.92 -4.18 -6.21
CA GLY A 130 20.47 -4.55 -7.51
C GLY A 130 21.74 -3.78 -7.90
N ARG A 131 21.71 -2.45 -7.80
CA ARG A 131 22.76 -1.55 -8.29
C ARG A 131 23.87 -1.32 -7.26
N GLU A 132 23.53 -0.92 -6.05
CA GLU A 132 24.51 -0.48 -5.06
C GLU A 132 25.12 -1.64 -4.27
N ILE A 133 24.32 -2.66 -3.91
CA ILE A 133 24.83 -3.81 -3.14
C ILE A 133 25.43 -4.88 -4.05
N TYR A 134 24.72 -5.25 -5.11
CA TYR A 134 25.17 -6.29 -6.03
C TYR A 134 26.01 -5.77 -7.21
N HIS A 135 26.22 -4.44 -7.30
CA HIS A 135 27.00 -3.80 -8.37
C HIS A 135 26.54 -4.19 -9.79
N GLY A 136 25.25 -4.47 -9.94
CA GLY A 136 24.67 -4.82 -11.23
C GLY A 136 24.11 -3.61 -11.98
N GLU A 137 24.07 -3.69 -13.30
CA GLU A 137 23.43 -2.69 -14.15
C GLU A 137 22.38 -3.38 -15.06
N PRO A 138 21.10 -2.98 -15.02
CA PRO A 138 20.05 -3.62 -15.81
C PRO A 138 20.17 -3.38 -17.33
N SER A 139 21.04 -2.47 -17.76
CA SER A 139 21.36 -2.20 -19.18
C SER A 139 22.80 -2.59 -19.54
N GLY A 140 23.49 -3.32 -18.66
CA GLY A 140 24.89 -3.71 -18.81
C GLY A 140 25.11 -5.00 -19.58
N THR A 141 26.23 -5.68 -19.32
CA THR A 141 26.50 -7.04 -19.83
C THR A 141 25.57 -8.07 -19.19
N LYS A 142 25.58 -9.31 -19.70
CA LYS A 142 24.75 -10.39 -19.13
C LYS A 142 25.08 -10.66 -17.67
N GLU A 143 26.35 -10.53 -17.29
CA GLU A 143 26.85 -10.72 -15.93
C GLU A 143 26.37 -9.59 -15.00
N GLU A 144 26.41 -8.35 -15.47
CA GLU A 144 25.91 -7.18 -14.72
C GLU A 144 24.38 -7.25 -14.53
N ILE A 145 23.65 -7.71 -15.55
CA ILE A 145 22.20 -7.93 -15.48
C ILE A 145 21.87 -9.08 -14.51
N ASP A 146 22.62 -10.17 -14.52
CA ASP A 146 22.43 -11.29 -13.58
C ASP A 146 22.71 -10.86 -12.13
N ALA A 147 23.78 -10.09 -11.90
CA ALA A 147 24.08 -9.50 -10.60
C ALA A 147 22.95 -8.58 -10.12
N PHE A 148 22.43 -7.70 -11.00
CA PHE A 148 21.31 -6.83 -10.70
C PHE A 148 20.06 -7.63 -10.32
N ASN A 149 19.69 -8.65 -11.11
CA ASN A 149 18.52 -9.48 -10.83
C ASN A 149 18.64 -10.26 -9.52
N LYS A 150 19.85 -10.74 -9.18
CA LYS A 150 20.11 -11.36 -7.88
C LYS A 150 19.89 -10.35 -6.74
N GLY A 151 20.39 -9.12 -6.88
CA GLY A 151 20.14 -8.07 -5.89
C GLY A 151 18.66 -7.75 -5.74
N VAL A 152 17.92 -7.60 -6.84
CA VAL A 152 16.47 -7.38 -6.82
C VAL A 152 15.73 -8.50 -6.08
N GLN A 153 16.07 -9.77 -6.34
CA GLN A 153 15.47 -10.92 -5.65
C GLN A 153 15.76 -10.90 -4.15
N GLN A 154 16.97 -10.51 -3.74
CA GLN A 154 17.36 -10.43 -2.34
C GLN A 154 16.71 -9.23 -1.63
N GLY A 155 16.53 -8.10 -2.33
CA GLY A 155 15.71 -6.99 -1.83
C GLY A 155 14.26 -7.41 -1.62
N ALA A 156 13.65 -8.10 -2.59
CA ALA A 156 12.31 -8.65 -2.44
C ALA A 156 12.21 -9.64 -1.28
N PHE A 157 13.25 -10.45 -1.04
CA PHE A 157 13.32 -11.32 0.13
C PHE A 157 13.42 -10.52 1.44
N GLY A 158 14.15 -9.40 1.47
CA GLY A 158 14.18 -8.47 2.60
C GLY A 158 12.80 -7.88 2.92
N LEU A 159 12.06 -7.44 1.90
CA LEU A 159 10.68 -6.96 2.05
C LEU A 159 9.72 -8.05 2.52
N LEU A 160 9.93 -9.31 2.09
CA LEU A 160 9.20 -10.46 2.60
C LEU A 160 9.43 -10.66 4.11
N LEU A 161 10.68 -10.51 4.59
CA LEU A 161 10.98 -10.56 6.02
C LEU A 161 10.41 -9.38 6.81
N ASN A 162 10.14 -8.24 6.18
CA ASN A 162 9.46 -7.10 6.81
C ASN A 162 7.95 -7.34 7.01
N SER A 163 7.34 -8.23 6.22
CA SER A 163 5.89 -8.42 6.21
C SER A 163 5.26 -8.82 7.57
N PRO A 164 5.89 -9.66 8.43
CA PRO A 164 5.39 -9.93 9.78
C PRO A 164 5.40 -8.71 10.71
N LEU A 165 6.38 -7.81 10.54
CA LEU A 165 6.46 -6.56 11.31
C LEU A 165 5.35 -5.61 10.91
N ASP A 166 5.11 -5.49 9.60
CA ASP A 166 3.98 -4.70 9.07
C ASP A 166 2.64 -5.26 9.55
N PHE A 167 2.48 -6.59 9.58
CA PHE A 167 1.27 -7.23 10.10
C PHE A 167 1.04 -6.89 11.59
N LEU A 168 2.08 -7.02 12.41
CA LEU A 168 1.98 -6.68 13.84
C LEU A 168 1.64 -5.21 14.03
N TRP A 169 2.26 -4.32 13.26
CA TRP A 169 1.99 -2.88 13.30
C TRP A 169 0.55 -2.55 12.88
N LEU A 170 0.04 -3.18 11.81
CA LEU A 170 -1.34 -3.01 11.36
C LEU A 170 -2.33 -3.52 12.41
N LEU A 171 -2.09 -4.68 13.02
CA LEU A 171 -2.95 -5.22 14.09
C LEU A 171 -3.07 -4.24 15.27
N VAL A 172 -1.95 -3.65 15.70
CA VAL A 172 -1.94 -2.65 16.78
C VAL A 172 -2.72 -1.40 16.37
N SER A 173 -2.48 -0.88 15.17
CA SER A 173 -3.12 0.35 14.66
C SER A 173 -4.64 0.19 14.49
N PHE A 174 -5.08 -0.98 14.03
CA PHE A 174 -6.50 -1.29 13.87
C PHE A 174 -7.22 -1.61 15.18
N SER A 175 -6.49 -2.02 16.23
CA SER A 175 -7.08 -2.20 17.57
C SER A 175 -7.51 -0.87 18.21
N GLU A 176 -6.95 0.25 17.76
CA GLU A 176 -7.23 1.60 18.28
C GLU A 176 -8.22 2.42 17.42
N SER A 177 -8.47 1.99 16.19
CA SER A 177 -9.29 2.72 15.20
C SER A 177 -10.79 2.55 15.48
N THR A 178 -11.38 3.51 16.19
CA THR A 178 -12.82 3.60 16.47
C THR A 178 -13.54 4.46 15.43
N CYS A 179 -13.64 4.02 14.17
CA CYS A 179 -14.66 4.56 13.25
C CYS A 179 -15.96 3.76 13.48
N SER A 180 -17.08 4.44 13.75
CA SER A 180 -18.37 3.77 13.96
C SER A 180 -18.82 3.07 12.67
N PHE A 181 -19.52 1.94 12.82
CA PHE A 181 -20.00 1.08 11.72
C PHE A 181 -20.68 1.87 10.57
N GLU A 182 -21.43 2.91 10.92
CA GLU A 182 -22.21 3.76 9.99
C GLU A 182 -21.34 4.61 9.05
N THR A 183 -20.08 4.89 9.41
CA THR A 183 -19.12 5.67 8.58
C THR A 183 -17.87 4.88 8.19
N ALA A 184 -17.76 3.61 8.61
CA ALA A 184 -16.56 2.79 8.41
C ALA A 184 -16.16 2.64 6.94
N GLY A 185 -17.14 2.49 6.04
CA GLY A 185 -16.91 2.40 4.59
C GLY A 185 -16.36 3.70 4.00
N LEU A 186 -16.94 4.84 4.35
CA LEU A 186 -16.47 6.17 3.93
C LEU A 186 -15.09 6.49 4.52
N CYS A 187 -14.88 6.17 5.82
CA CYS A 187 -13.59 6.27 6.51
C CYS A 187 -12.49 5.52 5.74
N THR A 188 -12.75 4.25 5.41
CA THR A 188 -11.81 3.37 4.71
C THR A 188 -11.56 3.84 3.28
N GLY A 189 -12.61 4.25 2.56
CA GLY A 189 -12.48 4.77 1.21
C GLY A 189 -11.63 6.04 1.13
N VAL A 190 -11.86 7.00 2.04
CA VAL A 190 -11.08 8.25 2.08
C VAL A 190 -9.64 8.02 2.54
N LEU A 191 -9.41 7.07 3.46
CA LEU A 191 -8.06 6.64 3.82
C LEU A 191 -7.32 6.05 2.60
N ASN A 192 -7.96 5.17 1.83
CA ASN A 192 -7.35 4.61 0.62
C ASN A 192 -6.99 5.69 -0.41
N ILE A 193 -7.81 6.73 -0.58
CA ILE A 193 -7.46 7.87 -1.45
C ILE A 193 -6.20 8.57 -0.94
N SER A 194 -6.07 8.74 0.37
CA SER A 194 -4.91 9.37 1.02
C SER A 194 -3.62 8.55 0.87
N ILE A 195 -3.74 7.27 0.56
CA ILE A 195 -2.63 6.34 0.27
C ILE A 195 -2.30 6.36 -1.22
N VAL A 196 -3.30 6.14 -2.07
CA VAL A 196 -3.12 5.95 -3.51
C VAL A 196 -2.65 7.23 -4.21
N VAL A 197 -3.14 8.40 -3.80
CA VAL A 197 -2.73 9.68 -4.43
C VAL A 197 -1.21 9.91 -4.30
N PRO A 198 -0.61 9.83 -3.10
CA PRO A 198 0.85 9.77 -2.94
C PRO A 198 1.56 8.74 -3.82
N GLN A 199 1.06 7.50 -3.86
CA GLN A 199 1.67 6.42 -4.63
C GLN A 199 1.71 6.75 -6.13
N VAL A 200 0.63 7.30 -6.67
CA VAL A 200 0.54 7.72 -8.08
C VAL A 200 1.53 8.86 -8.35
N ILE A 201 1.62 9.86 -7.47
CA ILE A 201 2.54 10.99 -7.62
C ILE A 201 3.99 10.50 -7.71
N ILE A 202 4.41 9.62 -6.78
CA ILE A 202 5.78 9.09 -6.78
C ILE A 202 6.00 8.17 -7.98
N SER A 203 5.04 7.31 -8.33
CA SER A 203 5.16 6.40 -9.48
C SER A 203 5.35 7.14 -10.79
N LEU A 204 4.58 8.22 -11.02
CA LEU A 204 4.72 9.06 -12.21
C LEU A 204 6.01 9.90 -12.17
N GLY A 205 6.46 10.27 -10.97
CA GLY A 205 7.68 11.05 -10.75
C GLY A 205 8.98 10.26 -10.86
N ALA A 206 8.94 8.93 -10.68
CA ALA A 206 10.13 8.08 -10.62
C ALA A 206 10.99 8.15 -11.90
N GLY A 207 10.38 8.09 -13.09
CA GLY A 207 11.11 8.17 -14.35
C GLY A 207 11.88 9.49 -14.54
N PRO A 208 11.23 10.66 -14.45
CA PRO A 208 11.92 11.95 -14.46
C PRO A 208 12.94 12.12 -13.34
N TRP A 209 12.67 11.57 -12.15
CA TRP A 209 13.59 11.61 -11.01
C TRP A 209 14.89 10.88 -11.31
N ASP A 210 14.81 9.66 -11.86
CA ASP A 210 15.97 8.85 -12.21
C ASP A 210 16.82 9.53 -13.29
N ALA A 211 16.18 10.25 -14.22
CA ALA A 211 16.86 11.03 -15.25
C ALA A 211 17.61 12.25 -14.66
N LEU A 212 17.07 12.89 -13.63
CA LEU A 212 17.67 14.06 -12.98
C LEU A 212 18.86 13.71 -12.07
N PHE A 213 18.79 12.59 -11.36
CA PHE A 213 19.81 12.19 -10.37
C PHE A 213 20.76 11.08 -10.86
N GLY A 214 20.73 10.77 -12.16
CA GLY A 214 21.69 9.85 -12.78
C GLY A 214 21.54 8.39 -12.35
N LYS A 215 20.30 7.92 -12.20
CA LYS A 215 19.93 6.54 -11.77
C LYS A 215 20.43 6.13 -10.38
N GLY A 216 20.94 7.06 -9.57
CA GLY A 216 21.34 6.77 -8.18
C GLY A 216 20.14 6.77 -7.24
N ASN A 217 20.07 5.81 -6.33
CA ASN A 217 18.91 5.61 -5.44
C ASN A 217 18.96 6.44 -4.15
N ILE A 218 20.15 6.91 -3.76
CA ILE A 218 20.39 7.65 -2.51
C ILE A 218 19.52 8.92 -2.36
N PRO A 219 19.34 9.76 -3.41
CA PRO A 219 18.48 10.94 -3.31
C PRO A 219 17.02 10.58 -2.99
N ALA A 220 16.50 9.48 -3.54
CA ALA A 220 15.14 9.03 -3.28
C ALA A 220 14.96 8.58 -1.82
N PHE A 221 15.93 7.83 -1.27
CA PHE A 221 15.91 7.47 0.16
C PHE A 221 16.07 8.67 1.08
N THR A 222 16.87 9.66 0.69
CA THR A 222 17.04 10.89 1.47
C THR A 222 15.72 11.67 1.52
N LEU A 223 15.03 11.81 0.39
CA LEU A 223 13.71 12.43 0.33
C LEU A 223 12.70 11.66 1.20
N ALA A 224 12.66 10.33 1.08
CA ALA A 224 11.82 9.47 1.91
C ALA A 224 12.08 9.67 3.41
N GLY A 225 13.36 9.69 3.83
CA GLY A 225 13.75 9.90 5.22
C GLY A 225 13.32 11.27 5.75
N VAL A 226 13.48 12.35 4.97
CA VAL A 226 13.01 13.69 5.35
C VAL A 226 11.49 13.73 5.48
N LEU A 227 10.76 13.14 4.54
CA LEU A 227 9.29 13.07 4.59
C LEU A 227 8.81 12.24 5.78
N ALA A 228 9.48 11.14 6.12
CA ALA A 228 9.18 10.34 7.30
C ALA A 228 9.37 11.13 8.59
N LEU A 229 10.47 11.89 8.71
CA LEU A 229 10.73 12.75 9.86
C LEU A 229 9.66 13.83 10.01
N ILE A 230 9.30 14.52 8.91
CA ILE A 230 8.23 15.53 8.91
C ILE A 230 6.90 14.88 9.33
N GLY A 231 6.56 13.74 8.74
CA GLY A 231 5.35 12.97 9.08
C GLY A 231 5.31 12.59 10.56
N GLY A 232 6.43 12.17 11.13
CA GLY A 232 6.56 11.88 12.56
C GLY A 232 6.32 13.09 13.46
N PHE A 233 6.95 14.24 13.16
CA PHE A 233 6.73 15.48 13.92
C PHE A 233 5.29 16.00 13.80
N VAL A 234 4.73 15.98 12.59
CA VAL A 234 3.34 16.38 12.33
C VAL A 234 2.37 15.45 13.07
N GLY A 235 2.62 14.14 13.04
CA GLY A 235 1.84 13.14 13.77
C GLY A 235 1.85 13.41 15.27
N LEU A 236 3.02 13.65 15.87
CA LEU A 236 3.15 13.98 17.28
C LEU A 236 2.47 15.30 17.68
N ALA A 237 2.46 16.28 16.78
CA ALA A 237 1.91 17.61 17.05
C ALA A 237 0.38 17.67 16.91
N ILE A 238 -0.19 16.95 15.94
CA ILE A 238 -1.59 17.14 15.53
C ILE A 238 -2.49 15.97 15.95
N LEU A 239 -1.96 14.76 16.14
CA LEU A 239 -2.80 13.63 16.53
C LEU A 239 -3.25 13.76 17.99
N PRO A 240 -4.56 13.60 18.28
CA PRO A 240 -5.06 13.67 19.65
C PRO A 240 -4.48 12.52 20.47
N LYS A 241 -3.87 12.84 21.61
CA LYS A 241 -3.41 11.83 22.58
C LYS A 241 -4.62 11.11 23.15
N MET A 242 -4.75 9.82 22.88
CA MET A 242 -5.78 8.97 23.49
C MET A 242 -5.60 8.96 25.01
N SER A 243 -6.51 9.61 25.74
CA SER A 243 -6.49 9.63 27.21
C SER A 243 -6.92 8.27 27.74
N GLY A 244 -6.12 7.65 28.62
CA GLY A 244 -6.33 6.30 29.19
C GLY A 244 -7.66 6.04 29.91
N LYS A 245 -8.58 7.02 29.96
CA LYS A 245 -9.95 6.86 30.46
C LYS A 245 -10.88 6.14 29.48
N THR A 246 -10.62 6.19 28.17
CA THR A 246 -11.39 5.41 27.16
C THR A 246 -11.07 3.91 27.23
N PHE A 247 -9.83 3.55 27.60
CA PHE A 247 -9.39 2.16 27.80
C PHE A 247 -10.20 1.42 28.87
N ARG A 248 -10.62 2.11 29.95
CA ARG A 248 -11.45 1.50 31.01
C ARG A 248 -12.92 1.32 30.63
N ARG A 249 -13.45 2.09 29.68
CA ARG A 249 -14.89 2.05 29.35
C ARG A 249 -15.26 0.87 28.44
N GLY A 250 -14.31 0.36 27.65
CA GLY A 250 -14.50 -0.85 26.83
C GLY A 250 -14.43 -2.16 27.63
N SER A 251 -13.78 -2.18 28.80
CA SER A 251 -13.63 -3.41 29.61
C SER A 251 -14.71 -3.59 30.69
N PHE A 252 -15.49 -2.55 31.02
CA PHE A 252 -16.46 -2.58 32.14
C PHE A 252 -17.92 -2.35 31.72
N GLY A 253 -18.21 -2.18 30.43
CA GLY A 253 -19.58 -2.00 29.92
C GLY A 253 -20.33 -3.29 29.55
N SER A 254 -19.71 -4.46 29.71
CA SER A 254 -20.30 -5.78 29.34
C SER A 254 -20.64 -6.66 30.55
N MET A 255 -21.07 -6.03 31.65
CA MET A 255 -21.71 -6.71 32.77
C MET A 255 -22.89 -5.87 33.22
N HIS A 256 -23.96 -5.85 32.43
CA HIS A 256 -25.35 -5.88 32.89
C HIS A 256 -26.29 -6.10 31.70
#